data_AF-A0A6P0IG27-F1
#
_entry.id   AF-A0A6P0IG27-F1
#
_cell.length_a   1.000
_cell.length_b   1.000
_cell.length_c   1.000
_cell.angle_alpha   90.00
_cell.angle_beta   90.00
_cell.angle_gamma   90.00
#
_symmetry.space_group_name_H-M   'P 1'
#
loop_
_entity.id
_entity.type
_entity.pdbx_description
1 polymer ?
#
loop_
_entity_poly.entity_id
_entity_poly.type
_entity_poly.pdbx_seq_one_letter_code
_entity_poly.pdbx_strand_id
1 'polypeptide(L)'
;MPLLDPNRSYTFSEIAKLKAPTDELLAEYGYSLERTLLDLRQYQGDLDRLQERQSRLEEILPYLDLSNEQSRREMLIAPVMADLIHYT
;
A
#
# COMPACT_ATOMS: atom_id res chain seq x y z
N MET A 1 -10.23 -8.20 27.02
CA MET A 1 -11.58 -7.92 26.46
C MET A 1 -11.51 -8.26 24.99
N PRO A 2 -12.48 -9.01 24.43
CA PRO A 2 -12.48 -9.30 23.00
C PRO A 2 -12.59 -8.00 22.19
N LEU A 3 -11.80 -7.87 21.14
CA LEU A 3 -11.80 -6.72 20.22
C LEU A 3 -13.06 -6.69 19.34
N LEU A 4 -13.67 -7.85 19.09
CA LEU A 4 -14.84 -8.02 18.23
C LEU A 4 -15.97 -8.69 19.00
N ASP A 5 -17.20 -8.27 18.73
CA ASP A 5 -18.41 -8.93 19.23
C ASP A 5 -18.74 -10.12 18.31
N PRO A 6 -18.73 -11.37 18.81
CA PRO A 6 -18.99 -12.56 18.00
C PRO A 6 -20.43 -12.62 17.46
N ASN A 7 -21.37 -11.85 18.02
CA ASN A 7 -22.76 -11.78 17.53
C ASN A 7 -22.98 -10.66 16.52
N ARG A 8 -21.93 -9.89 16.16
CA ARG A 8 -22.00 -8.79 15.22
C ARG A 8 -21.23 -9.13 13.95
N SER A 9 -21.87 -8.95 12.80
CA SER A 9 -21.15 -8.91 11.53
C SER A 9 -20.56 -7.51 11.33
N TYR A 10 -19.28 -7.46 10.98
CA TYR A 10 -18.57 -6.22 10.69
C TYR A 10 -18.31 -6.11 9.20
N THR A 11 -18.66 -4.97 8.62
CA THR A 11 -18.20 -4.59 7.28
C THR A 11 -16.75 -4.14 7.32
N PHE A 12 -16.05 -4.18 6.17
CA PHE A 12 -14.67 -3.73 6.07
C PHE A 12 -14.47 -2.29 6.60
N SER A 13 -15.40 -1.39 6.27
CA SER A 13 -15.37 0.01 6.72
C SER A 13 -15.55 0.16 8.24
N GLU A 14 -16.23 -0.77 8.92
CA GLU A 14 -16.36 -0.76 10.38
C GLU A 14 -15.11 -1.28 11.06
N ILE A 15 -14.46 -2.30 10.50
CA ILE A 15 -13.17 -2.82 10.99
C ILE A 15 -12.12 -1.71 10.98
N ALA A 16 -12.04 -0.92 9.91
CA ALA A 16 -11.12 0.21 9.81
C ALA A 16 -11.33 1.28 10.92
N LYS A 17 -12.54 1.40 11.48
CA LYS A 17 -12.85 2.36 12.55
C LYS A 17 -12.41 1.88 13.94
N LEU A 18 -12.13 0.58 14.11
CA LEU A 18 -11.74 0.01 15.40
C LEU A 18 -10.36 0.52 15.87
N LYS A 19 -9.55 1.11 14.97
CA LYS A 19 -8.20 1.64 15.25
C LYS A 19 -7.30 0.65 15.99
N ALA A 20 -7.60 -0.64 15.89
CA ALA A 20 -6.83 -1.72 16.49
C ALA A 20 -5.68 -2.14 15.56
N PRO A 21 -4.57 -2.63 16.11
CA PRO A 21 -3.52 -3.25 15.32
C PRO A 21 -4.07 -4.40 14.45
N THR A 22 -3.59 -4.49 13.20
CA THR A 22 -4.09 -5.47 12.24
C THR A 22 -3.84 -6.92 12.68
N ASP A 23 -2.70 -7.18 13.31
CA ASP A 23 -2.35 -8.47 13.89
C ASP A 23 -3.29 -8.89 15.03
N GLU A 24 -3.65 -7.95 15.91
CA GLU A 24 -4.64 -8.21 16.97
C GLU A 24 -6.03 -8.52 16.40
N LEU A 25 -6.46 -7.79 15.37
CA LEU A 25 -7.73 -8.06 14.69
C LEU A 25 -7.75 -9.44 14.01
N LEU A 26 -6.65 -9.84 13.35
CA LEU A 26 -6.55 -11.14 12.68
C LEU A 26 -6.56 -12.29 13.69
N ALA A 27 -5.96 -12.09 14.87
CA ALA A 27 -5.91 -13.09 15.94
C ALA A 27 -7.31 -13.45 16.48
N GLU A 28 -8.26 -12.50 16.55
CA GLU A 28 -9.66 -12.77 16.93
C GLU A 28 -10.36 -13.75 15.97
N TYR A 29 -9.92 -13.80 14.71
CA TYR A 29 -10.41 -14.74 13.71
C TYR A 29 -9.54 -16.00 13.59
N GLY A 30 -8.56 -16.20 14.48
CA GLY A 30 -7.65 -17.34 14.48
C GLY A 30 -6.54 -17.27 13.42
N TYR A 31 -6.30 -16.11 12.83
CA TYR A 31 -5.22 -15.89 11.87
C TYR A 31 -4.00 -15.23 12.53
N SER A 32 -2.83 -15.45 11.95
CA SER A 32 -1.59 -14.79 12.33
C SER A 32 -1.06 -13.93 11.19
N LEU A 33 -0.53 -12.75 11.51
CA LEU A 33 0.16 -11.90 10.55
C LEU A 33 1.66 -12.18 10.60
N GLU A 34 2.21 -12.70 9.50
CA GLU A 34 3.65 -12.89 9.35
C GLU A 34 4.26 -11.76 8.52
N ARG A 35 5.45 -11.28 8.93
CA ARG A 35 6.23 -10.30 8.18
C ARG A 35 7.54 -10.94 7.77
N THR A 36 7.64 -11.34 6.52
CA THR A 36 8.84 -11.97 5.95
C THR A 36 9.42 -11.12 4.83
N LEU A 37 10.73 -11.22 4.63
CA LEU A 37 11.37 -10.74 3.42
C LEU A 37 11.11 -11.74 2.31
N LEU A 38 10.53 -11.27 1.20
CA LEU A 38 10.30 -12.08 0.02
C LEU A 38 11.52 -11.97 -0.90
N ASP A 39 12.06 -13.11 -1.31
CA ASP A 39 13.05 -13.17 -2.41
C ASP A 39 12.31 -13.21 -3.74
N LEU A 40 12.00 -12.02 -4.26
CA LEU A 40 11.31 -11.86 -5.54
C LEU A 40 12.33 -11.84 -6.68
N ARG A 41 12.04 -12.58 -7.76
CA ARG A 41 12.85 -12.53 -8.97
C ARG A 41 12.88 -11.12 -9.52
N GLN A 42 14.07 -10.59 -9.69
CA GLN A 42 14.29 -9.30 -10.35
C GLN A 42 14.04 -9.44 -11.85
N TYR A 43 13.34 -8.47 -12.42
CA TYR A 43 13.23 -8.34 -13.86
C TYR A 43 14.61 -8.06 -14.47
N GLN A 44 14.96 -8.74 -15.56
CA GLN A 44 16.29 -8.67 -16.19
C GLN A 44 16.28 -7.92 -17.53
N GLY A 45 15.09 -7.49 -17.99
CA GLY A 45 14.97 -6.69 -19.20
C GLY A 45 15.24 -5.20 -18.93
N ASP A 46 15.21 -4.41 -20.00
CA ASP A 46 15.31 -2.97 -19.89
C ASP A 46 13.99 -2.36 -19.42
N LEU A 47 14.08 -1.34 -18.57
CA LEU A 47 12.97 -0.53 -18.09
C LEU A 47 13.17 0.88 -18.63
N ASP A 48 12.85 1.06 -19.91
CA ASP A 48 13.11 2.25 -20.70
C ASP A 48 12.51 3.54 -20.13
N ARG A 49 11.48 3.44 -19.28
CA ARG A 49 10.86 4.59 -18.60
C ARG A 49 11.45 4.94 -17.25
N LEU A 50 12.26 4.07 -16.64
CA LEU A 50 12.66 4.19 -15.23
C LEU A 50 13.37 5.53 -14.94
N GLN A 51 14.30 5.93 -15.81
CA GLN A 51 15.05 7.18 -15.67
C GLN A 51 14.13 8.41 -15.72
N GLU A 52 13.22 8.46 -16.70
CA GLU A 52 12.27 9.56 -16.85
C GLU A 52 11.35 9.65 -15.62
N ARG A 53 10.89 8.50 -15.11
CA ARG A 53 10.04 8.45 -13.93
C ARG A 53 10.73 8.94 -12.69
N GLN A 54 11.96 8.52 -12.46
CA GLN A 54 12.77 9.02 -11.35
C GLN A 54 12.91 10.54 -11.42
N SER A 55 13.31 11.09 -12.57
CA SER A 55 13.48 12.54 -12.74
C SER A 55 12.18 13.32 -12.49
N ARG A 56 11.03 12.84 -12.99
CA ARG A 56 9.74 13.49 -12.74
C ARG A 56 9.32 13.46 -11.27
N LEU A 57 9.56 12.33 -10.59
CA LEU A 57 9.27 12.22 -9.16
C LEU A 57 10.15 13.17 -8.34
N GLU A 58 11.45 13.25 -8.65
CA GLU A 58 12.39 14.18 -8.00
C GLU A 58 12.00 15.65 -8.22
N GLU A 59 11.53 16.00 -9.42
CA GLU A 59 11.08 17.36 -9.76
C GLU A 59 9.85 17.80 -8.94
N ILE A 60 8.85 16.92 -8.79
CA ILE A 60 7.60 17.28 -8.11
C ILE A 60 7.67 17.16 -6.59
N LEU A 61 8.58 16.34 -6.05
CA LEU A 61 8.63 16.00 -4.63
C LEU A 61 8.70 17.23 -3.70
N PRO A 62 9.50 18.28 -3.98
CA PRO A 62 9.58 19.48 -3.13
C PRO A 62 8.28 20.28 -3.05
N TYR A 63 7.38 20.11 -4.02
CA TYR A 63 6.14 20.87 -4.15
C TYR A 63 4.92 20.09 -3.67
N LEU A 64 5.08 18.81 -3.33
CA LEU A 64 3.99 17.94 -2.95
C LEU A 64 3.71 18.01 -1.44
N ASP A 65 2.43 18.19 -1.08
CA ASP A 65 1.99 17.93 0.28
C ASP A 65 1.94 16.42 0.55
N LEU A 66 3.01 15.91 1.15
CA LEU A 66 3.14 14.51 1.53
C LEU A 66 2.22 14.12 2.69
N SER A 67 1.54 15.05 3.37
CA SER A 67 0.55 14.71 4.40
C SER A 67 -0.82 14.35 3.80
N ASN A 68 -1.13 14.88 2.62
CA ASN A 68 -2.38 14.62 1.90
C ASN A 68 -2.34 13.27 1.15
N GLU A 69 -3.28 12.37 1.47
CA GLU A 69 -3.35 11.05 0.84
C GLU A 69 -3.64 11.12 -0.66
N GLN A 70 -4.56 11.99 -1.08
CA GLN A 70 -4.90 12.18 -2.49
C GLN A 70 -3.65 12.61 -3.27
N SER A 71 -2.91 13.59 -2.76
CA SER A 71 -1.68 14.09 -3.38
C SER A 71 -0.64 12.98 -3.56
N ARG A 72 -0.37 12.18 -2.51
CA ARG A 72 0.53 11.03 -2.62
C ARG A 72 0.04 10.01 -3.63
N ARG A 73 -1.26 9.68 -3.62
CA ARG A 73 -1.83 8.65 -4.48
C ARG A 73 -1.78 9.04 -5.95
N GLU A 74 -2.14 10.26 -6.28
CA GLU A 74 -2.21 10.71 -7.67
C GLU A 74 -0.86 11.08 -8.25
N MET A 75 0.03 11.67 -7.45
CA MET A 75 1.28 12.23 -7.96
C MET A 75 2.48 11.29 -7.81
N LEU A 76 2.45 10.35 -6.85
CA LEU A 76 3.56 9.41 -6.62
C LEU A 76 3.18 7.98 -7.04
N ILE A 77 2.02 7.48 -6.60
CA ILE A 77 1.65 6.08 -6.78
C ILE A 77 1.08 5.82 -8.18
N ALA A 78 0.09 6.59 -8.61
CA ALA A 78 -0.58 6.38 -9.89
C ALA A 78 0.36 6.40 -11.11
N PRO A 79 1.37 7.30 -11.21
CA PRO A 79 2.31 7.28 -12.31
C PRO A 79 3.13 5.99 -12.36
N VAL A 80 3.65 5.52 -11.23
CA VAL A 80 4.40 4.26 -11.13
C VAL A 80 3.53 3.08 -11.57
N MET A 81 2.27 3.04 -11.13
CA MET A 81 1.32 2.01 -11.56
C MET A 81 1.08 2.04 -13.08
N ALA A 82 1.01 3.24 -13.68
CA ALA A 82 0.85 3.39 -15.12
C ALA A 82 2.07 2.88 -15.90
N ASP A 83 3.29 3.05 -15.37
CA ASP A 83 4.48 2.46 -16.00
C ASP A 83 4.54 0.95 -15.81
N LEU A 84 4.10 0.41 -14.67
CA LEU A 84 4.05 -1.04 -14.49
C LEU A 84 3.20 -1.73 -15.56
N ILE A 85 2.06 -1.13 -15.93
CA ILE A 85 1.21 -1.63 -17.03
C ILE A 85 1.95 -1.67 -18.36
N HIS A 86 2.96 -0.81 -18.57
CA HIS A 86 3.76 -0.84 -19.80
C HIS A 86 4.61 -2.11 -19.93
N TYR A 87 4.96 -2.75 -18.81
CA TYR A 87 5.85 -3.91 -18.75
C TYR A 87 5.13 -5.25 -18.52
N THR A 88 3.80 -5.26 -18.43
CA THR A 88 2.95 -6.46 -18.27
C THR A 88 2.18 -6.79 -19.52
#